data_AF-A0A9P5NHC2-F1
#
_entry.id   AF-A0A9P5NHC2-F1
#
_cell.length_a   1.000
_cell.length_b   1.000
_cell.length_c   1.000
_cell.angle_alpha   90.00
_cell.angle_beta   90.00
_cell.angle_gamma   90.00
#
_symmetry.space_group_name_H-M   'P 1'
#
loop_
_entity.id
_entity.type
_entity.pdbx_description
1 polymer ?
#
loop_
_entity_poly.entity_id
_entity_poly.type
_entity_poly.pdbx_seq_one_letter_code
_entity_poly.pdbx_strand_id
1 'polypeptide(L)'
;MAPPGKKEVDNRAFVPSLRSLLYAIGFSLIFMFTCIELGFVSQQIHKYGRWSWNYASLEYRNSLGLLLTAVIVSLLVAIFHFWLPLGMTTLLTLILAVFFGTGGGIIRTVTPFRGTSCRTKRVDEYPPKWQPFAHECSRVIVIEAFAWALFALYTFMFFGSLIYLGIIRFSLRPTRGGYYASPNRTV
;
A
#
# COMPACT_ATOMS: atom_id res chain seq x y z
N MET A 1 -52.50 -9.10 -14.66
CA MET A 1 -51.10 -9.27 -14.21
C MET A 1 -50.21 -8.50 -15.16
N ALA A 2 -49.65 -7.36 -14.72
CA ALA A 2 -48.71 -6.61 -15.53
C ALA A 2 -47.41 -7.42 -15.72
N PRO A 3 -46.77 -7.41 -16.90
CA PRO A 3 -45.49 -8.07 -17.08
C PRO A 3 -44.46 -7.45 -16.12
N PRO A 4 -43.54 -8.25 -15.55
CA PRO A 4 -42.51 -7.73 -14.67
C PRO A 4 -41.71 -6.65 -15.41
N GLY A 5 -41.74 -5.42 -14.86
CA GLY A 5 -41.08 -4.27 -15.46
C GLY A 5 -39.64 -4.59 -15.79
N LYS A 6 -39.24 -4.35 -17.05
CA LYS A 6 -37.84 -4.42 -17.47
C LYS A 6 -37.04 -3.52 -16.53
N LYS A 7 -36.21 -4.12 -15.67
CA LYS A 7 -35.26 -3.35 -14.86
C LYS A 7 -34.36 -2.60 -15.83
N GLU A 8 -34.43 -1.27 -15.79
CA GLU A 8 -33.60 -0.40 -16.61
C GLU A 8 -32.13 -0.74 -16.34
N VAL A 9 -31.39 -1.01 -17.41
CA VAL A 9 -29.96 -1.32 -17.32
C VAL A 9 -29.24 -0.02 -17.01
N ASP A 10 -28.72 0.08 -15.79
CA ASP A 10 -27.95 1.24 -15.36
C ASP A 10 -26.50 1.11 -15.84
N ASN A 11 -26.22 1.77 -16.96
CA ASN A 11 -24.90 1.81 -17.61
C ASN A 11 -23.95 2.85 -17.00
N ARG A 12 -24.30 3.47 -15.87
CA ARG A 12 -23.43 4.46 -15.23
C ARG A 12 -22.09 3.82 -14.84
N ALA A 13 -21.01 4.48 -15.24
CA ALA A 13 -19.64 4.09 -14.89
C ALA A 13 -19.36 4.19 -13.38
N PHE A 14 -20.08 5.09 -12.69
CA PHE A 14 -19.99 5.32 -11.26
C PHE A 14 -21.39 5.37 -10.64
N VAL A 15 -21.61 4.56 -9.62
CA VAL A 15 -22.80 4.61 -8.77
C VAL A 15 -22.40 5.00 -7.35
N PRO A 16 -22.81 6.19 -6.86
CA PRO A 16 -22.49 6.60 -5.49
C PRO A 16 -23.11 5.61 -4.51
N SER A 17 -22.26 4.81 -3.89
CA SER A 17 -22.60 3.79 -2.91
C SER A 17 -21.54 3.82 -1.81
N LEU A 18 -21.86 3.30 -0.62
CA LEU A 18 -20.87 3.16 0.46
C LEU A 18 -19.61 2.44 -0.03
N ARG A 19 -19.77 1.45 -0.90
CA ARG A 19 -18.69 0.72 -1.56
C ARG A 19 -17.79 1.65 -2.37
N SER A 20 -18.38 2.44 -3.27
CA SER A 20 -17.64 3.36 -4.13
C SER A 20 -16.93 4.46 -3.33
N LEU A 21 -17.53 4.90 -2.21
CA LEU A 21 -16.90 5.82 -1.27
C LEU A 21 -15.68 5.18 -0.58
N LEU A 22 -15.81 3.95 -0.06
CA LEU A 22 -14.71 3.24 0.58
C LEU A 22 -13.54 2.98 -0.39
N TYR A 23 -13.81 2.63 -1.65
CA TYR A 23 -12.76 2.50 -2.66
C TYR A 23 -12.08 3.83 -2.98
N ALA A 24 -12.85 4.91 -3.12
CA ALA A 24 -12.28 6.24 -3.37
C ALA A 24 -11.38 6.70 -2.23
N ILE A 25 -11.80 6.51 -0.97
CA ILE A 25 -10.98 6.78 0.22
C ILE A 25 -9.74 5.89 0.23
N GLY A 26 -9.90 4.58 0.00
CA GLY A 26 -8.80 3.62 0.01
C GLY A 26 -7.72 3.96 -1.02
N PHE A 27 -8.09 4.22 -2.28
CA PHE A 27 -7.14 4.61 -3.32
C PHE A 27 -6.52 5.98 -3.08
N SER A 28 -7.26 6.93 -2.51
CA SER A 28 -6.72 8.25 -2.13
C SER A 28 -5.66 8.13 -1.04
N LEU A 29 -5.93 7.34 0.01
CA LEU A 29 -4.97 7.08 1.09
C LEU A 29 -3.74 6.34 0.59
N ILE A 30 -3.93 5.30 -0.24
CA ILE A 30 -2.83 4.59 -0.89
C ILE A 30 -1.97 5.58 -1.67
N PHE A 31 -2.57 6.41 -2.54
CA PHE A 31 -1.82 7.40 -3.31
C PHE A 31 -1.02 8.36 -2.44
N MET A 32 -1.65 8.96 -1.41
CA MET A 32 -0.98 9.90 -0.51
C MET A 32 0.17 9.24 0.26
N PHE A 33 -0.06 8.07 0.83
CA PHE A 33 0.96 7.36 1.62
C PHE A 33 2.10 6.88 0.74
N THR A 34 1.82 6.44 -0.49
CA THR A 34 2.85 6.05 -1.45
C THR A 34 3.69 7.25 -1.90
N CYS A 35 3.10 8.43 -2.10
CA CYS A 35 3.88 9.65 -2.38
C CYS A 35 4.80 10.04 -1.21
N ILE A 36 4.31 9.92 0.03
CA ILE A 36 5.10 10.20 1.23
C ILE A 36 6.27 9.21 1.33
N GLU A 37 5.99 7.91 1.19
CA GLU A 37 6.98 6.84 1.25
C GLU A 37 8.04 6.99 0.16
N LEU A 38 7.63 7.32 -1.07
CA LEU A 38 8.55 7.65 -2.17
C LEU A 38 9.47 8.81 -1.80
N GLY A 39 8.95 9.88 -1.19
CA GLY A 39 9.76 11.02 -0.74
C GLY A 39 10.84 10.61 0.27
N PHE A 40 10.47 9.85 1.30
CA PHE A 40 11.43 9.43 2.32
C PHE A 40 12.44 8.39 1.81
N VAL A 41 11.99 7.37 1.08
CA VAL A 41 12.87 6.32 0.54
C VAL A 41 13.82 6.88 -0.51
N SER A 42 13.33 7.74 -1.42
CA SER A 42 14.19 8.39 -2.42
C SER A 42 15.23 9.30 -1.78
N GLN A 43 14.86 10.05 -0.73
CA GLN A 43 15.82 10.87 0.01
C GLN A 43 16.96 10.03 0.61
N GLN A 44 16.65 8.89 1.24
CA GLN A 44 17.68 8.01 1.81
C GLN A 44 18.60 7.45 0.73
N ILE A 45 18.04 6.99 -0.39
CA ILE A 45 18.80 6.42 -1.50
C ILE A 45 19.69 7.47 -2.17
N HIS A 46 19.19 8.69 -2.38
CA HIS A 46 19.99 9.78 -2.95
C HIS A 46 21.09 10.24 -2.00
N LYS A 47 20.83 10.25 -0.68
CA LYS A 47 21.82 10.66 0.33
C LYS A 47 22.97 9.68 0.45
N TYR A 48 22.69 8.38 0.53
CA TYR A 48 23.70 7.35 0.76
C TYR A 48 24.20 6.69 -0.54
N GLY A 49 23.56 6.97 -1.67
CA GLY A 49 23.99 6.48 -2.98
C GLY A 49 23.88 4.97 -3.14
N ARG A 50 24.62 4.41 -4.12
CA ARG A 50 24.46 3.03 -4.56
C ARG A 50 25.29 2.00 -3.79
N TRP A 51 26.26 2.41 -2.99
CA TRP A 51 27.28 1.50 -2.45
C TRP A 51 26.85 0.93 -1.09
N SER A 52 27.13 -0.36 -0.85
CA SER A 52 26.69 -1.05 0.37
C SER A 52 27.33 -0.52 1.65
N TRP A 53 28.59 -0.06 1.59
CA TRP A 53 29.31 0.49 2.74
C TRP A 53 28.79 1.85 3.23
N ASN A 54 27.92 2.51 2.45
CA ASN A 54 27.26 3.74 2.87
C ASN A 54 26.04 3.50 3.76
N TYR A 55 25.66 2.24 4.00
CA TYR A 55 24.53 1.83 4.82
C TYR A 55 25.01 1.00 6.01
N ALA A 56 24.25 1.02 7.11
CA ALA A 56 24.58 0.24 8.32
C ALA A 56 24.49 -1.29 8.11
N SER A 57 23.67 -1.75 7.15
CA SER A 57 23.59 -3.16 6.74
C SER A 57 23.12 -3.31 5.29
N LEU A 58 23.47 -4.44 4.67
CA LEU A 58 23.00 -4.80 3.34
C LEU A 58 21.48 -5.01 3.30
N GLU A 59 20.92 -5.59 4.36
CA GLU A 59 19.48 -5.81 4.50
C GLU A 59 18.70 -4.50 4.49
N TYR A 60 19.20 -3.47 5.18
CA TYR A 60 18.57 -2.15 5.18
C TYR A 60 18.57 -1.51 3.80
N ARG A 61 19.71 -1.55 3.08
CA ARG A 61 19.81 -1.05 1.70
C ARG A 61 18.84 -1.78 0.77
N ASN A 62 18.79 -3.11 0.85
CA ASN A 62 17.91 -3.91 0.02
C ASN A 62 16.43 -3.66 0.34
N SER A 63 16.08 -3.44 1.61
CA SER A 63 14.73 -3.06 2.02
C SER A 63 14.32 -1.71 1.43
N LEU A 64 15.20 -0.70 1.43
CA LEU A 64 14.94 0.58 0.76
C LEU A 64 14.70 0.40 -0.75
N GLY A 65 15.46 -0.47 -1.42
CA GLY A 65 15.25 -0.78 -2.84
C GLY A 65 13.94 -1.52 -3.12
N LEU A 66 13.56 -2.45 -2.23
CA LEU A 66 12.28 -3.14 -2.28
C LEU A 66 11.11 -2.15 -2.13
N LEU A 67 11.19 -1.27 -1.12
CA LEU A 67 10.18 -0.23 -0.89
C LEU A 67 10.12 0.76 -2.05
N LEU A 68 11.25 1.18 -2.63
CA LEU A 68 11.29 2.02 -3.82
C LEU A 68 10.53 1.37 -5.00
N THR A 69 10.77 0.08 -5.22
CA THR A 69 10.08 -0.66 -6.28
C THR A 69 8.58 -0.77 -5.97
N ALA A 70 8.24 -1.08 -4.72
CA ALA A 70 6.85 -1.16 -4.26
C ALA A 70 6.10 0.16 -4.43
N VAL A 71 6.70 1.30 -4.09
CA VAL A 71 6.05 2.61 -4.26
C VAL A 71 5.86 2.98 -5.73
N ILE A 72 6.81 2.66 -6.60
CA ILE A 72 6.66 2.91 -8.04
C ILE A 72 5.49 2.10 -8.60
N VAL A 73 5.45 0.79 -8.32
CA VAL A 73 4.36 -0.08 -8.76
C VAL A 73 3.03 0.36 -8.13
N SER A 74 3.04 0.73 -6.86
CA SER A 74 1.87 1.25 -6.13
C SER A 74 1.32 2.52 -6.77
N LEU A 75 2.16 3.48 -7.18
CA LEU A 75 1.73 4.69 -7.89
C LEU A 75 1.10 4.36 -9.24
N LEU A 76 1.71 3.46 -10.01
CA LEU A 76 1.15 3.01 -11.28
C LEU A 76 -0.22 2.37 -11.07
N VAL A 77 -0.37 1.51 -10.06
CA VAL A 77 -1.66 0.92 -9.70
C VAL A 77 -2.65 2.00 -9.27
N ALA A 78 -2.27 2.94 -8.40
CA ALA A 78 -3.15 3.98 -7.91
C ALA A 78 -3.64 4.92 -9.03
N ILE A 79 -2.80 5.24 -10.02
CA ILE A 79 -3.17 6.09 -11.16
C ILE A 79 -4.04 5.32 -12.17
N PHE A 80 -3.65 4.08 -12.51
CA PHE A 80 -4.30 3.30 -13.56
C PHE A 80 -5.39 2.35 -13.06
N HIS A 81 -5.75 2.35 -11.77
CA HIS A 81 -6.72 1.39 -11.20
C HIS A 81 -8.08 1.41 -11.90
N PHE A 82 -8.49 2.54 -12.48
CA PHE A 82 -9.74 2.66 -13.24
C PHE A 82 -9.75 1.81 -14.52
N TRP A 83 -8.58 1.49 -15.06
CA TRP A 83 -8.42 0.77 -16.33
C TRP A 83 -8.01 -0.69 -16.10
N LEU A 84 -7.66 -1.05 -14.87
CA LEU A 84 -7.25 -2.41 -14.52
C LEU A 84 -8.48 -3.29 -14.30
N PRO A 85 -8.50 -4.52 -14.86
CA PRO A 85 -9.51 -5.48 -14.51
C PRO A 85 -9.39 -5.84 -13.03
N LEU A 86 -10.53 -6.15 -12.42
CA LEU A 86 -10.60 -6.40 -10.98
C LEU A 86 -9.64 -7.51 -10.53
N GLY A 87 -9.56 -8.61 -11.29
CA GLY A 87 -8.66 -9.73 -10.98
C GLY A 87 -7.18 -9.33 -10.97
N MET A 88 -6.75 -8.48 -11.92
CA MET A 88 -5.38 -7.96 -11.96
C MET A 88 -5.11 -7.03 -10.79
N THR A 89 -6.08 -6.17 -10.45
CA THR A 89 -5.97 -5.30 -9.26
C THR A 89 -5.83 -6.13 -7.98
N THR A 90 -6.62 -7.19 -7.82
CA THR A 90 -6.52 -8.10 -6.67
C THR A 90 -5.13 -8.72 -6.57
N LEU A 91 -4.58 -9.25 -7.67
CA LEU A 91 -3.23 -9.81 -7.67
C LEU A 91 -2.16 -8.76 -7.30
N LEU A 92 -2.26 -7.56 -7.88
CA LEU A 92 -1.32 -6.47 -7.59
C LEU A 92 -1.41 -6.00 -6.14
N THR A 93 -2.61 -5.95 -5.55
CA THR A 93 -2.78 -5.60 -4.14
C THR A 93 -2.15 -6.63 -3.21
N LEU A 94 -2.17 -7.93 -3.56
CA LEU A 94 -1.46 -8.97 -2.81
C LEU A 94 0.06 -8.79 -2.89
N ILE A 95 0.60 -8.61 -4.10
CA ILE A 95 2.04 -8.41 -4.32
C ILE A 95 2.53 -7.19 -3.53
N LEU A 96 1.81 -6.07 -3.63
CA LEU A 96 2.16 -4.84 -2.93
C LEU A 96 2.04 -5.00 -1.41
N ALA A 97 1.02 -5.68 -0.90
CA ALA A 97 0.93 -6.01 0.52
C ALA A 97 2.17 -6.78 0.98
N VAL A 98 2.56 -7.84 0.28
CA VAL A 98 3.76 -8.63 0.63
C VAL A 98 5.02 -7.75 0.61
N PHE A 99 5.17 -6.88 -0.39
CA PHE A 99 6.36 -6.03 -0.52
C PHE A 99 6.46 -5.00 0.60
N PHE A 100 5.37 -4.27 0.89
CA PHE A 100 5.33 -3.29 1.98
C PHE A 100 5.47 -3.95 3.36
N GLY A 101 4.79 -5.08 3.58
CA GLY A 101 4.90 -5.85 4.83
C GLY A 101 6.30 -6.39 5.05
N THR A 102 6.95 -6.91 3.99
CA THR A 102 8.34 -7.38 4.06
C THR A 102 9.30 -6.22 4.31
N GLY A 103 9.17 -5.10 3.58
CA GLY A 103 10.02 -3.92 3.75
C GLY A 103 9.93 -3.32 5.16
N GLY A 104 8.71 -3.11 5.66
CA GLY A 104 8.44 -2.65 7.02
C GLY A 104 8.93 -3.64 8.08
N GLY A 105 8.72 -4.93 7.86
CA GLY A 105 9.20 -6.00 8.73
C GLY A 105 10.73 -6.04 8.85
N ILE A 106 11.45 -5.92 7.72
CA ILE A 106 12.91 -5.86 7.72
C ILE A 106 13.40 -4.60 8.43
N ILE A 107 12.84 -3.42 8.14
CA ILE A 107 13.26 -2.17 8.81
C ILE A 107 13.06 -2.29 10.33
N ARG A 108 11.93 -2.84 10.76
CA ARG A 108 11.63 -3.08 12.17
C ARG A 108 12.69 -3.95 12.85
N THR A 109 13.13 -5.03 12.21
CA THR A 109 14.04 -6.02 12.80
C THR A 109 15.49 -5.59 12.73
N VAL A 110 15.94 -4.99 11.63
CA VAL A 110 17.36 -4.68 11.39
C VAL A 110 17.80 -3.34 11.98
N THR A 111 16.86 -2.41 12.15
CA THR A 111 17.16 -1.07 12.67
C THR A 111 16.88 -0.98 14.18
N PRO A 112 17.77 -0.33 14.96
CA PRO A 112 17.60 -0.14 16.40
C PRO A 112 16.70 1.06 16.73
N PHE A 113 16.22 1.78 15.71
CA PHE A 113 15.40 2.96 15.89
C PHE A 113 14.00 2.57 16.35
N ARG A 114 13.44 3.35 17.28
CA ARG A 114 12.09 3.19 17.82
C ARG A 114 11.48 4.58 17.97
N GLY A 115 10.17 4.72 17.74
CA GLY A 115 9.50 6.01 17.86
C GLY A 115 9.72 6.69 19.22
N THR A 116 9.86 5.90 20.29
CA THR A 116 10.13 6.37 21.65
C THR A 116 11.59 6.74 21.91
N SER A 117 12.54 6.28 21.09
CA SER A 117 13.98 6.43 21.34
C SER A 117 14.63 7.58 20.58
N CYS A 118 14.01 8.08 19.50
CA CYS A 118 14.67 9.06 18.61
C CYS A 118 15.06 10.40 19.26
N ARG A 119 14.42 10.79 20.38
CA ARG A 119 14.77 12.02 21.13
C ARG A 119 15.49 11.76 22.44
N THR A 120 15.33 10.56 22.99
CA THR A 120 15.72 10.23 24.37
C THR A 120 17.02 9.46 24.43
N LYS A 121 17.31 8.67 23.39
CA LYS A 121 18.49 7.81 23.32
C LYS A 121 19.68 8.58 22.74
N ARG A 122 20.80 8.57 23.46
CA ARG A 122 22.04 9.20 23.00
C ARG A 122 22.70 8.39 21.89
N VAL A 123 23.57 9.04 21.12
CA VAL A 123 24.21 8.44 19.93
C VAL A 123 25.04 7.22 20.29
N ASP A 124 25.77 7.28 21.40
CA ASP A 124 26.63 6.22 21.93
C ASP A 124 25.87 4.97 22.38
N GLU A 125 24.59 5.10 22.69
CA GLU A 125 23.74 3.97 23.08
C GLU A 125 23.26 3.14 21.86
N TYR A 126 23.41 3.65 20.64
CA TYR A 126 23.12 2.89 19.42
C TYR A 126 24.29 1.95 19.08
N PRO A 127 24.01 0.78 18.46
CA PRO A 127 25.08 -0.10 17.97
C PRO A 127 26.05 0.67 17.05
N PRO A 128 27.37 0.43 17.11
CA PRO A 128 28.38 1.24 16.40
C PRO A 128 28.07 1.48 14.92
N LYS A 129 27.58 0.45 14.21
CA LYS A 129 27.19 0.54 12.79
C LYS A 129 26.03 1.52 12.50
N TRP A 130 25.18 1.79 13.48
CA TRP A 130 23.99 2.65 13.38
C TRP A 130 24.19 4.05 13.98
N GLN A 131 25.28 4.29 14.72
CA GLN A 131 25.59 5.60 15.31
C GLN A 131 25.68 6.73 14.27
N PRO A 132 26.31 6.53 13.08
CA PRO A 132 26.34 7.56 12.03
C PRO A 132 24.96 7.90 11.44
N PHE A 133 23.95 7.11 11.74
CA PHE A 133 22.58 7.26 11.25
C PHE A 133 21.63 7.71 12.37
N ALA A 134 22.12 7.99 13.58
CA ALA A 134 21.28 8.33 14.73
C ALA A 134 20.38 9.55 14.45
N HIS A 135 20.87 10.54 13.70
CA HIS A 135 20.09 11.71 13.29
C HIS A 135 18.98 11.39 12.26
N GLU A 136 18.99 10.20 11.65
CA GLU A 136 17.95 9.72 10.73
C GLU A 136 16.83 8.94 11.44
N CYS A 137 16.90 8.75 12.76
CA CYS A 137 15.98 7.89 13.50
C CYS A 137 14.51 8.17 13.18
N SER A 138 14.10 9.44 13.19
CA SER A 138 12.71 9.81 12.87
C SER A 138 12.32 9.45 11.45
N ARG A 139 13.22 9.62 10.48
CA ARG A 139 12.95 9.29 9.07
C ARG A 139 12.80 7.79 8.87
N VAL A 140 13.69 6.98 9.47
CA VAL A 140 13.60 5.52 9.37
C VAL A 140 12.30 5.00 10.00
N ILE A 141 11.88 5.56 11.13
CA ILE A 141 10.60 5.22 11.76
C ILE A 141 9.40 5.63 10.91
N VAL A 142 9.47 6.78 10.24
CA VAL A 142 8.40 7.21 9.35
C VAL A 142 8.27 6.27 8.15
N ILE A 143 9.38 5.85 7.54
CA ILE A 143 9.42 4.82 6.48
C ILE A 143 8.79 3.52 7.00
N GLU A 144 9.20 3.04 8.18
CA GLU A 144 8.61 1.85 8.81
C GLU A 144 7.08 1.97 8.97
N ALA A 145 6.62 3.11 9.49
CA ALA A 145 5.21 3.36 9.75
C ALA A 145 4.37 3.39 8.48
N PHE A 146 4.83 4.07 7.42
CA PHE A 146 4.12 4.14 6.15
C PHE A 146 4.16 2.81 5.39
N ALA A 147 5.25 2.03 5.49
CA ALA A 147 5.29 0.67 4.98
C ALA A 147 4.22 -0.22 5.65
N TRP A 148 4.06 -0.16 6.99
CA TRP A 148 3.00 -0.89 7.68
C TRP A 148 1.59 -0.37 7.35
N ALA A 149 1.41 0.94 7.19
CA ALA A 149 0.13 1.52 6.80
C ALA A 149 -0.27 1.09 5.38
N LEU A 150 0.67 1.11 4.43
CA LEU A 150 0.45 0.64 3.06
C LEU A 150 0.19 -0.87 3.03
N PHE A 151 0.91 -1.67 3.82
CA PHE A 151 0.59 -3.08 4.02
C PHE A 151 -0.87 -3.27 4.43
N ALA A 152 -1.31 -2.61 5.49
CA ALA A 152 -2.69 -2.72 5.98
C ALA A 152 -3.71 -2.30 4.91
N LEU A 153 -3.51 -1.16 4.25
CA LEU A 153 -4.40 -0.69 3.18
C LEU A 153 -4.48 -1.68 2.02
N TYR A 154 -3.35 -2.22 1.57
CA TYR A 154 -3.33 -3.21 0.49
C TYR A 154 -3.94 -4.55 0.91
N THR A 155 -3.77 -4.97 2.16
CA THR A 155 -4.46 -6.15 2.71
C THR A 155 -5.97 -5.95 2.76
N PHE A 156 -6.46 -4.80 3.24
CA PHE A 156 -7.89 -4.48 3.23
C PHE A 156 -8.45 -4.44 1.81
N MET A 157 -7.73 -3.81 0.87
CA MET A 157 -8.11 -3.78 -0.54
C MET A 157 -8.19 -5.21 -1.12
N PHE A 158 -7.18 -6.05 -0.86
CA PHE A 158 -7.13 -7.43 -1.33
C PHE A 158 -8.33 -8.24 -0.86
N PHE A 159 -8.62 -8.25 0.45
CA PHE A 159 -9.78 -8.97 0.98
C PHE A 159 -11.10 -8.38 0.49
N GLY A 160 -11.21 -7.05 0.41
CA GLY A 160 -12.38 -6.39 -0.16
C GLY A 160 -12.65 -6.83 -1.61
N SER A 161 -11.61 -6.95 -2.42
CA SER A 161 -11.70 -7.40 -3.81
C SER A 161 -12.01 -8.88 -3.94
N LEU A 162 -11.48 -9.74 -3.05
CA LEU A 162 -11.83 -11.17 -3.01
C LEU A 162 -13.29 -11.42 -2.64
N ILE A 163 -13.82 -10.67 -1.67
CA ILE A 163 -15.24 -10.73 -1.28
C ILE A 163 -16.10 -10.28 -2.46
N TYR A 164 -15.73 -9.18 -3.11
CA TYR A 164 -16.45 -8.69 -4.29
C TYR A 164 -16.47 -9.72 -5.43
N LEU A 165 -15.33 -10.34 -5.72
CA LEU A 165 -15.22 -11.37 -6.77
C LEU A 165 -16.01 -12.65 -6.44
N GLY A 166 -16.53 -12.77 -5.22
CA GLY A 166 -17.26 -13.95 -4.76
C GLY A 166 -16.37 -15.18 -4.59
N ILE A 167 -15.04 -14.98 -4.48
CA ILE A 167 -14.06 -16.04 -4.16
C ILE A 167 -14.19 -16.39 -2.67
N ILE A 168 -14.30 -15.38 -1.81
CA ILE A 168 -14.65 -15.55 -0.40
C ILE A 168 -16.16 -15.33 -0.28
N ARG A 169 -16.93 -16.42 -0.17
CA ARG A 169 -18.39 -16.35 -0.05
C ARG A 169 -18.83 -16.27 1.41
N PHE A 170 -19.00 -15.06 1.92
CA PHE A 170 -20.03 -14.78 2.92
C PHE A 170 -21.30 -14.47 2.14
N SER A 171 -22.38 -15.24 2.30
CA SER A 171 -23.59 -15.19 1.46
C SER A 171 -24.17 -13.78 1.23
N LEU A 172 -23.71 -13.09 0.18
CA LEU A 172 -24.24 -11.85 -0.38
C LEU A 172 -24.03 -11.93 -1.90
N ARG A 173 -25.12 -11.86 -2.67
CA ARG A 173 -25.13 -12.14 -4.12
C ARG A 173 -24.07 -11.33 -4.89
N PRO A 174 -23.23 -11.95 -5.74
CA PRO A 174 -22.26 -11.22 -6.55
C PRO A 174 -22.98 -10.27 -7.51
N THR A 175 -22.64 -8.99 -7.45
CA THR A 175 -23.18 -7.96 -8.35
C THR A 175 -22.26 -7.81 -9.56
N ARG A 176 -22.84 -7.87 -10.77
CA ARG A 176 -22.08 -7.67 -12.01
C ARG A 176 -21.71 -6.19 -12.14
N GLY A 177 -20.42 -5.90 -12.31
CA GLY A 177 -19.91 -4.59 -12.75
C GLY A 177 -19.01 -3.88 -11.75
N GLY A 178 -17.68 -3.99 -11.95
CA GLY A 178 -16.56 -3.20 -11.38
C GLY A 178 -16.59 -2.68 -9.92
N TYR A 179 -15.53 -2.03 -9.47
CA TYR A 179 -15.49 -1.37 -8.15
C TYR A 179 -16.57 -0.28 -8.01
N TYR A 180 -16.86 0.41 -9.12
CA TYR A 180 -17.70 1.60 -9.18
C TYR A 180 -19.05 1.39 -9.87
N ALA A 181 -19.28 0.23 -10.50
CA ALA A 181 -20.42 0.07 -11.40
C ALA A 181 -21.71 -0.39 -10.70
N SER A 182 -22.83 -0.09 -11.35
CA SER A 182 -24.17 -0.45 -10.87
C SER A 182 -24.37 -1.96 -10.76
N PRO A 183 -25.05 -2.46 -9.71
CA PRO A 183 -25.52 -3.84 -9.59
C PRO A 183 -26.23 -4.42 -10.82
N ASN A 184 -26.87 -3.54 -11.60
CA ASN A 184 -27.73 -3.88 -12.73
C ASN A 184 -27.03 -3.65 -14.08
N ARG A 185 -25.71 -3.43 -14.11
CA ARG A 185 -24.95 -3.24 -15.34
C ARG A 185 -24.87 -4.57 -16.11
N THR A 186 -25.33 -4.60 -17.35
CA THR A 186 -25.04 -5.69 -18.28
C THR A 186 -23.59 -5.55 -18.74
N VAL A 187 -22.79 -6.59 -18.52
CA VAL A 187 -21.43 -6.73 -19.08
C VAL A 187 -21.53 -7.64 -20.29
#